data_AF-A0A8V0ZWT0-F1
#
_entry.id   AF-A0A8V0ZWT0-F1
#
_cell.length_a   1.000
_cell.length_b   1.000
_cell.length_c   1.000
_cell.angle_alpha   90.00
_cell.angle_beta   90.00
_cell.angle_gamma   90.00
#
_symmetry.space_group_name_H-M   'P 1'
#
loop_
_entity.id
_entity.type
_entity.pdbx_description
1 polymer ?
#
loop_
_entity_poly.entity_id
_entity_poly.type
_entity_poly.pdbx_seq_one_letter_code
_entity_poly.pdbx_strand_id
1 'polypeptide(L)'
;MREPAQPLGTGRDSNRRCEERVGGIMDVDFSRIPVYGAFYRGPVETQVPFSSKKQCAGKAAGLELNKDPDFNFGSNVPADGVFRATNQGIPKSAKKVEPPLKKAATRGPLSRYKLETELKAKNQLLESAKQQLHSRLTGAQGTIKELKEENEGLLQEVEKLKKFQETCMVILESRNIDPVTGSNILEEEEKTQECQKQTTLLTEKLIAELRLFNETAEKEKEALQAAMAKWESAEEDRQRSLEKHSSFQEEMKECSAALDQLEQLLAQ
;
A
#
# COMPACT_ATOMS: atom_id res chain seq x y z
N MET A 1 25.72 47.62 -66.03
CA MET A 1 25.34 46.47 -65.17
C MET A 1 26.55 45.55 -65.06
N ARG A 2 27.06 45.38 -63.82
CA ARG A 2 28.20 44.56 -63.35
C ARG A 2 29.63 44.93 -63.77
N GLU A 3 30.32 45.55 -62.80
CA GLU A 3 31.76 45.48 -62.50
C GLU A 3 32.05 44.25 -61.60
N PRO A 4 33.30 43.93 -61.15
CA PRO A 4 34.64 44.30 -61.62
C PRO A 4 35.69 43.14 -61.53
N ALA A 5 36.96 43.50 -61.80
CA ALA A 5 38.20 43.11 -61.08
C ALA A 5 38.87 41.72 -61.27
N GLN A 6 40.13 41.83 -61.68
CA GLN A 6 41.28 40.92 -61.58
C GLN A 6 42.10 41.28 -60.29
N PRO A 7 43.22 40.60 -59.91
CA PRO A 7 43.80 39.28 -60.28
C PRO A 7 44.55 38.53 -59.11
N LEU A 8 45.34 37.50 -59.51
CA LEU A 8 46.61 36.99 -58.92
C LEU A 8 46.59 35.92 -57.80
N GLY A 9 47.30 34.82 -58.05
CA GLY A 9 47.89 33.96 -57.00
C GLY A 9 48.05 32.49 -57.39
N THR A 10 49.27 32.07 -57.67
CA THR A 10 49.72 30.74 -58.15
C THR A 10 50.20 29.78 -57.05
N GLY A 11 50.08 28.46 -57.28
CA GLY A 11 50.86 27.35 -56.67
C GLY A 11 50.02 26.05 -56.65
N ARG A 12 50.23 24.99 -57.46
CA ARG A 12 51.35 23.99 -57.55
C ARG A 12 51.83 23.51 -56.18
N ASP A 13 52.01 22.22 -55.87
CA ASP A 13 51.76 20.92 -56.51
C ASP A 13 52.10 19.83 -55.46
N SER A 14 51.44 18.67 -55.54
CA SER A 14 51.93 17.33 -55.11
C SER A 14 52.20 17.08 -53.60
N ASN A 15 51.87 15.95 -52.97
CA ASN A 15 52.01 14.59 -53.45
C ASN A 15 51.15 13.59 -52.63
N ARG A 16 50.73 12.53 -53.32
CA ARG A 16 49.81 11.47 -52.92
C ARG A 16 50.63 10.21 -52.60
N ARG A 17 50.38 9.55 -51.46
CA ARG A 17 50.58 8.09 -51.33
C ARG A 17 49.56 7.51 -50.35
N CYS A 18 48.78 6.57 -50.86
CA CYS A 18 47.75 5.80 -50.16
C CYS A 18 48.26 4.39 -49.84
N GLU A 19 47.43 3.69 -49.06
CA GLU A 19 47.44 2.28 -48.63
C GLU A 19 48.08 2.09 -47.23
N GLU A 20 47.44 1.46 -46.24
CA GLU A 20 46.49 0.34 -46.31
C GLU A 20 45.59 0.29 -45.05
N ARG A 21 44.32 -0.14 -45.20
CA ARG A 21 43.35 -0.37 -44.12
C ARG A 21 43.42 -1.83 -43.66
N VAL A 22 43.53 -2.05 -42.34
CA VAL A 22 42.93 -3.18 -41.59
C VAL A 22 42.65 -2.61 -40.20
N GLY A 23 41.40 -2.38 -39.75
CA GLY A 23 40.37 -3.38 -39.48
C GLY A 23 40.28 -3.57 -37.96
N GLY A 24 39.33 -2.90 -37.31
CA GLY A 24 39.11 -3.00 -35.86
C GLY A 24 37.94 -2.14 -35.40
N ILE A 25 36.71 -2.67 -35.53
CA ILE A 25 35.52 -2.15 -34.87
C ILE A 25 35.65 -2.56 -33.40
N MET A 26 35.81 -1.60 -32.49
CA MET A 26 35.71 -1.87 -31.05
C MET A 26 34.26 -1.61 -30.64
N ASP A 27 33.60 -2.69 -30.20
CA ASP A 27 32.27 -2.66 -29.61
C ASP A 27 32.26 -1.76 -28.37
N VAL A 28 31.29 -0.85 -28.32
CA VAL A 28 31.01 0.02 -27.18
C VAL A 28 30.17 -0.78 -26.20
N ASP A 29 30.81 -1.37 -25.19
CA ASP A 29 30.13 -1.99 -24.06
C ASP A 29 29.45 -0.92 -23.20
N PHE A 30 28.14 -0.73 -23.40
CA PHE A 30 27.28 -0.04 -22.45
C PHE A 30 26.97 -0.96 -21.27
N SER A 31 27.52 -0.63 -20.10
CA SER A 31 27.18 -1.19 -18.79
C SER A 31 25.66 -1.26 -18.59
N ARG A 32 25.11 -2.49 -18.51
CA ARG A 32 23.71 -2.73 -18.17
C ARG A 32 23.54 -2.80 -16.65
N ILE A 33 23.11 -1.70 -16.04
CA ILE A 33 22.51 -1.73 -14.71
C ILE A 33 21.06 -2.23 -14.89
N PRO A 34 20.63 -3.33 -14.26
CA PRO A 34 19.23 -3.72 -14.29
C PRO A 34 18.42 -2.81 -13.35
N VAL A 35 17.62 -1.92 -13.93
CA VAL A 35 16.57 -1.20 -13.21
C VAL A 35 15.38 -2.15 -13.07
N TYR A 36 15.05 -2.55 -11.84
CA TYR A 36 13.83 -3.32 -11.56
C TYR A 36 12.61 -2.40 -11.77
N GLY A 37 11.96 -2.56 -12.92
CA GLY A 37 10.67 -1.96 -13.24
C GLY A 37 9.51 -2.86 -12.81
N ALA A 38 8.46 -2.22 -12.29
CA ALA A 38 7.25 -2.80 -11.72
C ALA A 38 6.50 -3.78 -12.66
N PHE A 39 5.98 -4.87 -12.08
CA PHE A 39 4.98 -5.72 -12.71
C PHE A 39 3.61 -5.53 -12.05
N TYR A 40 2.70 -4.85 -12.75
CA TYR A 40 1.27 -5.16 -12.69
C TYR A 40 0.90 -5.82 -14.01
N ARG A 41 0.31 -7.03 -13.97
CA ARG A 41 -0.36 -7.61 -15.13
C ARG A 41 -1.58 -8.43 -14.68
N GLY A 42 -2.76 -7.89 -14.96
CA GLY A 42 -4.03 -8.61 -15.03
C GLY A 42 -4.21 -9.34 -16.38
N PRO A 43 -5.35 -10.03 -16.58
CA PRO A 43 -5.37 -11.42 -17.06
C PRO A 43 -5.65 -11.57 -18.56
N VAL A 44 -5.24 -12.71 -19.13
CA VAL A 44 -5.69 -13.17 -20.45
C VAL A 44 -6.14 -14.63 -20.36
N GLU A 45 -7.42 -14.81 -20.70
CA GLU A 45 -8.08 -16.08 -20.98
C GLU A 45 -7.42 -16.81 -22.15
N THR A 46 -7.28 -18.14 -22.07
CA THR A 46 -7.28 -19.00 -23.27
C THR A 46 -7.84 -20.38 -22.95
N GLN A 47 -8.77 -20.80 -23.80
CA GLN A 47 -9.52 -22.04 -23.77
C GLN A 47 -8.66 -23.29 -24.09
N VAL A 48 -9.24 -24.41 -23.66
CA VAL A 48 -8.92 -25.85 -23.76
C VAL A 48 -8.43 -26.38 -25.13
N PRO A 49 -7.91 -27.63 -25.14
CA PRO A 49 -8.78 -28.71 -25.64
C PRO A 49 -8.82 -29.98 -24.77
N PHE A 50 -9.99 -30.64 -24.85
CA PHE A 50 -10.35 -31.92 -24.23
C PHE A 50 -9.54 -33.12 -24.73
N SER A 51 -9.38 -34.16 -23.89
CA SER A 51 -10.00 -35.50 -24.06
C SER A 51 -9.43 -36.55 -23.10
N SER A 52 -10.26 -37.17 -22.24
CA SER A 52 -10.47 -38.64 -22.21
C SER A 52 -11.41 -39.09 -21.08
N LYS A 53 -12.06 -40.23 -21.34
CA LYS A 53 -13.40 -40.62 -20.90
C LYS A 53 -13.36 -41.77 -19.88
N LYS A 54 -14.38 -41.82 -19.00
CA LYS A 54 -14.92 -42.94 -18.16
C LYS A 54 -14.50 -42.86 -16.67
N GLN A 55 -15.38 -42.99 -15.67
CA GLN A 55 -16.73 -43.60 -15.58
C GLN A 55 -17.49 -43.04 -14.36
N CYS A 56 -18.80 -42.82 -14.49
CA CYS A 56 -19.68 -42.40 -13.41
C CYS A 56 -20.10 -43.57 -12.50
N ALA A 57 -20.22 -43.29 -11.19
CA ALA A 57 -21.27 -43.85 -10.34
C ALA A 57 -21.63 -42.79 -9.28
N GLY A 58 -22.87 -42.32 -9.33
CA GLY A 58 -23.37 -41.27 -8.44
C GLY A 58 -23.83 -41.79 -7.09
N LYS A 59 -24.01 -40.85 -6.16
CA LYS A 59 -25.19 -40.77 -5.28
C LYS A 59 -25.28 -39.38 -4.69
N ALA A 60 -26.44 -38.76 -4.90
CA ALA A 60 -26.87 -37.53 -4.26
C ALA A 60 -27.30 -37.82 -2.82
N ALA A 61 -26.89 -36.97 -1.87
CA ALA A 61 -27.68 -36.55 -0.72
C ALA A 61 -26.86 -35.56 0.13
N GLY A 62 -27.49 -34.44 0.50
CA GLY A 62 -27.21 -33.73 1.74
C GLY A 62 -26.09 -32.69 1.71
N LEU A 63 -26.49 -31.42 1.57
CA LEU A 63 -25.93 -30.33 2.39
C LEU A 63 -25.72 -30.84 3.84
N GLU A 64 -24.56 -30.59 4.44
CA GLU A 64 -24.46 -30.02 5.80
C GLU A 64 -23.07 -29.38 5.96
N LEU A 65 -23.07 -28.04 5.99
CA LEU A 65 -21.95 -27.19 6.33
C LEU A 65 -22.04 -26.87 7.84
N ASN A 66 -20.88 -26.79 8.48
CA ASN A 66 -20.61 -26.22 9.81
C ASN A 66 -20.88 -27.08 11.06
N LYS A 67 -19.77 -27.57 11.64
CA LYS A 67 -19.62 -27.74 13.08
C LYS A 67 -19.12 -26.40 13.64
N ASP A 68 -19.96 -25.68 14.35
CA ASP A 68 -19.53 -24.54 15.18
C ASP A 68 -18.97 -25.03 16.52
N PRO A 69 -18.01 -24.30 17.12
CA PRO A 69 -17.52 -24.58 18.46
C PRO A 69 -18.52 -24.14 19.53
N ASP A 70 -18.76 -25.03 20.49
CA ASP A 70 -19.56 -24.82 21.71
C ASP A 70 -19.19 -23.50 22.41
N PHE A 71 -20.12 -22.55 22.47
CA PHE A 71 -20.07 -21.43 23.42
C PHE A 71 -21.06 -21.70 24.55
N ASN A 72 -20.49 -22.07 25.69
CA ASN A 72 -21.20 -22.43 26.90
C ASN A 72 -21.56 -21.16 27.69
N PHE A 73 -22.81 -20.70 27.63
CA PHE A 73 -23.33 -19.71 28.58
C PHE A 73 -23.93 -20.45 29.78
N GLY A 74 -23.13 -20.55 30.84
CA GLY A 74 -23.51 -21.14 32.12
C GLY A 74 -24.73 -20.46 32.72
N SER A 75 -25.85 -21.18 32.70
CA SER A 75 -27.07 -20.91 33.45
C SER A 75 -26.86 -21.34 34.91
N ASN A 76 -26.84 -20.38 35.84
CA ASN A 76 -27.12 -20.62 37.25
C ASN A 76 -28.51 -20.06 37.56
N VAL A 77 -29.50 -20.94 37.54
CA VAL A 77 -30.87 -20.70 38.02
C VAL A 77 -30.90 -20.87 39.54
N PRO A 78 -31.58 -19.97 40.28
CA PRO A 78 -32.43 -20.42 41.38
C PRO A 78 -33.88 -20.38 40.92
N ALA A 79 -34.50 -21.56 40.97
CA ALA A 79 -35.91 -21.75 40.71
C ALA A 79 -36.69 -21.18 41.90
N ASP A 80 -37.35 -20.04 41.74
CA ASP A 80 -38.66 -19.83 42.36
C ASP A 80 -39.37 -18.64 41.72
N GLY A 81 -40.57 -18.88 41.19
CA GLY A 81 -41.33 -17.90 40.42
C GLY A 81 -42.60 -18.50 39.85
N VAL A 82 -43.25 -19.35 40.65
CA VAL A 82 -44.53 -19.98 40.34
C VAL A 82 -45.61 -18.90 40.20
N PHE A 83 -46.08 -18.65 38.97
CA PHE A 83 -47.38 -18.02 38.76
C PHE A 83 -48.47 -18.99 39.26
N ARG A 84 -49.05 -18.70 40.43
CA ARG A 84 -50.18 -19.46 40.97
C ARG A 84 -51.41 -19.28 40.08
N ALA A 85 -51.78 -20.32 39.34
CA ALA A 85 -53.14 -20.51 38.85
C ALA A 85 -53.98 -21.13 39.98
N THR A 86 -54.85 -20.34 40.60
CA THR A 86 -55.80 -20.80 41.62
C THR A 86 -56.91 -21.62 40.95
N ASN A 87 -56.66 -22.90 40.72
CA ASN A 87 -57.69 -23.91 40.46
C ASN A 87 -57.87 -24.76 41.72
N GLN A 88 -58.78 -24.36 42.60
CA GLN A 88 -59.48 -25.23 43.54
C GLN A 88 -60.94 -25.21 43.07
N GLY A 89 -61.66 -26.29 42.82
CA GLY A 89 -61.51 -27.69 43.13
C GLY A 89 -62.94 -28.23 43.13
N ILE A 90 -63.24 -29.20 42.28
CA ILE A 90 -64.49 -29.96 42.33
C ILE A 90 -64.37 -30.93 43.52
N PRO A 91 -65.42 -31.10 44.34
CA PRO A 91 -65.72 -32.42 44.88
C PRO A 91 -67.14 -32.87 44.51
N LYS A 92 -67.21 -34.10 43.97
CA LYS A 92 -68.43 -34.85 43.71
C LYS A 92 -68.91 -35.56 44.99
N SER A 93 -70.23 -35.53 45.22
CA SER A 93 -71.08 -36.54 45.90
C SER A 93 -70.88 -36.74 47.42
N ALA A 94 -71.86 -36.98 48.29
CA ALA A 94 -73.26 -37.36 48.13
C ALA A 94 -74.10 -37.02 49.40
N LYS A 95 -75.42 -36.91 49.17
CA LYS A 95 -76.56 -37.38 50.00
C LYS A 95 -77.31 -36.38 50.91
N LYS A 96 -78.56 -36.14 50.44
CA LYS A 96 -79.84 -35.96 51.15
C LYS A 96 -80.18 -34.55 51.69
N VAL A 97 -81.06 -33.84 50.98
CA VAL A 97 -82.49 -33.60 51.32
C VAL A 97 -83.01 -32.48 50.41
N GLU A 98 -84.01 -32.77 49.58
CA GLU A 98 -84.85 -31.79 48.86
C GLU A 98 -85.71 -31.01 49.88
N PRO A 99 -86.03 -29.70 49.69
CA PRO A 99 -87.15 -29.32 48.80
C PRO A 99 -86.97 -27.90 48.18
N PRO A 100 -87.97 -27.29 47.50
CA PRO A 100 -88.24 -27.41 46.07
C PRO A 100 -88.04 -26.10 45.27
N LEU A 101 -87.79 -26.23 43.96
CA LEU A 101 -87.92 -25.20 42.92
C LEU A 101 -89.20 -24.36 43.11
N LYS A 102 -89.07 -23.04 43.32
CA LYS A 102 -90.16 -22.09 43.08
C LYS A 102 -89.66 -20.73 42.61
N LYS A 103 -90.16 -20.38 41.40
CA LYS A 103 -90.46 -19.04 40.85
C LYS A 103 -89.45 -18.45 39.86
N ALA A 104 -89.62 -18.94 38.64
CA ALA A 104 -89.70 -18.09 37.46
C ALA A 104 -90.56 -16.82 37.71
N ALA A 105 -90.18 -15.77 36.99
CA ALA A 105 -91.03 -14.65 36.58
C ALA A 105 -91.64 -13.79 37.70
N THR A 106 -90.87 -12.78 38.12
CA THR A 106 -91.47 -11.48 38.49
C THR A 106 -90.73 -10.35 37.78
N ARG A 107 -90.79 -10.36 36.44
CA ARG A 107 -90.50 -9.16 35.63
C ARG A 107 -91.72 -8.25 35.76
N GLY A 108 -91.85 -7.58 36.90
CA GLY A 108 -92.79 -6.45 37.02
C GLY A 108 -92.40 -5.37 35.99
N PRO A 109 -93.31 -4.50 35.54
CA PRO A 109 -92.99 -3.48 34.54
C PRO A 109 -91.90 -2.58 35.10
N LEU A 110 -90.64 -2.84 34.73
CA LEU A 110 -89.55 -1.91 34.96
C LEU A 110 -89.98 -0.64 34.24
N SER A 111 -90.23 0.44 35.00
CA SER A 111 -90.62 1.72 34.42
C SER A 111 -89.74 1.99 33.21
N ARG A 112 -90.34 2.24 32.04
CA ARG A 112 -89.65 2.44 30.75
C ARG A 112 -88.43 3.35 30.90
N TYR A 113 -88.53 4.35 31.78
CA TYR A 113 -87.47 5.27 32.16
C TYR A 113 -86.23 4.63 32.80
N LYS A 114 -86.38 3.64 33.69
CA LYS A 114 -85.26 2.92 34.32
C LYS A 114 -84.49 2.07 33.31
N LEU A 115 -85.21 1.43 32.39
CA LEU A 115 -84.58 0.66 31.30
C LEU A 115 -83.84 1.60 30.33
N GLU A 116 -84.44 2.75 30.02
CA GLU A 116 -83.84 3.73 29.12
C GLU A 116 -82.56 4.38 29.71
N THR A 117 -82.56 4.67 31.01
CA THR A 117 -81.36 5.18 31.71
C THR A 117 -80.26 4.14 31.82
N GLU A 118 -80.58 2.87 32.10
CA GLU A 118 -79.60 1.78 32.08
C GLU A 118 -79.02 1.54 30.68
N LEU A 119 -79.85 1.60 29.64
CA LEU A 119 -79.40 1.47 28.25
C LEU A 119 -78.45 2.62 27.87
N LYS A 120 -78.79 3.85 28.23
CA LYS A 120 -77.91 5.02 28.03
C LYS A 120 -76.58 4.86 28.77
N ALA A 121 -76.60 4.38 30.01
CA ALA A 121 -75.37 4.13 30.79
C ALA A 121 -74.50 3.03 30.15
N LYS A 122 -75.10 1.92 29.68
CA LYS A 122 -74.37 0.85 28.97
C LYS A 122 -73.79 1.33 27.64
N ASN A 123 -74.55 2.12 26.87
CA ASN A 123 -74.04 2.71 25.64
C ASN A 123 -72.90 3.69 25.90
N GLN A 124 -72.99 4.50 26.97
CA GLN A 124 -71.90 5.40 27.34
C GLN A 124 -70.63 4.63 27.74
N LEU A 125 -70.76 3.57 28.53
CA LEU A 125 -69.64 2.69 28.87
C LEU A 125 -69.02 2.04 27.62
N LEU A 126 -69.85 1.60 26.67
CA LEU A 126 -69.39 1.01 25.42
C LEU A 126 -68.62 2.03 24.56
N GLU A 127 -69.11 3.26 24.44
CA GLU A 127 -68.38 4.32 23.73
C GLU A 127 -67.07 4.69 24.43
N SER A 128 -67.03 4.74 25.78
CA SER A 128 -65.77 4.94 26.52
C SER A 128 -64.78 3.79 26.31
N ALA A 129 -65.24 2.53 26.37
CA ALA A 129 -64.40 1.36 26.12
C ALA A 129 -63.88 1.33 24.67
N LYS A 130 -64.73 1.69 23.70
CA LYS A 130 -64.36 1.83 22.29
C LYS A 130 -63.29 2.92 22.10
N GLN A 131 -63.46 4.09 22.70
CA GLN A 131 -62.45 5.16 22.67
C GLN A 131 -61.13 4.72 23.31
N GLN A 132 -61.17 4.00 24.44
CA GLN A 132 -59.98 3.46 25.10
C GLN A 132 -59.27 2.40 24.25
N LEU A 133 -60.02 1.52 23.57
CA LEU A 133 -59.44 0.54 22.66
C LEU A 133 -58.82 1.22 21.44
N HIS A 134 -59.47 2.25 20.89
CA HIS A 134 -58.90 3.04 19.80
C HIS A 134 -57.61 3.74 20.23
N SER A 135 -57.55 4.38 21.40
CA SER A 135 -56.33 5.04 21.87
C SER A 135 -55.19 4.03 22.10
N ARG A 136 -55.49 2.86 22.67
CA ARG A 136 -54.52 1.76 22.83
C ARG A 136 -54.03 1.21 21.49
N LEU A 137 -54.93 1.04 20.52
CA LEU A 137 -54.58 0.56 19.18
C LEU A 137 -53.65 1.55 18.48
N THR A 138 -53.98 2.85 18.50
CA THR A 138 -53.12 3.89 17.91
C THR A 138 -51.77 3.96 18.62
N GLY A 139 -51.74 3.86 19.95
CA GLY A 139 -50.49 3.82 20.71
C GLY A 139 -49.60 2.63 20.33
N ALA A 140 -50.18 1.42 20.26
CA ALA A 140 -49.45 0.22 19.85
C ALA A 140 -48.99 0.28 18.39
N GLN A 141 -49.78 0.89 17.49
CA GLN A 141 -49.35 1.12 16.10
C GLN A 141 -48.16 2.09 16.02
N GLY A 142 -48.14 3.13 16.87
CA GLY A 142 -47.02 4.05 17.00
C GLY A 142 -45.74 3.34 17.43
N THR A 143 -45.80 2.57 18.52
CA THR A 143 -44.62 1.82 19.00
C THR A 143 -44.14 0.77 18.01
N ILE A 144 -45.05 0.08 17.30
CA ILE A 144 -44.67 -0.84 16.22
C ILE A 144 -43.94 -0.11 15.10
N LYS A 145 -44.34 1.13 14.76
CA LYS A 145 -43.68 1.92 13.73
C LYS A 145 -42.27 2.32 14.18
N GLU A 146 -42.13 2.85 15.39
CA GLU A 146 -40.83 3.23 15.96
C GLU A 146 -39.87 2.03 16.01
N LEU A 147 -40.33 0.89 16.53
CA LEU A 147 -39.51 -0.34 16.61
C LEU A 147 -39.10 -0.86 15.22
N LYS A 148 -39.92 -0.66 14.19
CA LYS A 148 -39.57 -1.04 12.82
C LYS A 148 -38.46 -0.15 12.26
N GLU A 149 -38.57 1.17 12.47
CA GLU A 149 -37.55 2.14 12.06
C GLU A 149 -36.22 1.88 12.79
N GLU A 150 -36.26 1.61 14.10
CA GLU A 150 -35.09 1.22 14.88
C GLU A 150 -34.45 -0.08 14.37
N ASN A 151 -35.27 -1.10 14.09
CA ASN A 151 -34.77 -2.38 13.58
C ASN A 151 -34.13 -2.24 12.19
N GLU A 152 -34.67 -1.40 11.32
CA GLU A 152 -34.04 -1.06 10.04
C GLU A 152 -32.69 -0.36 10.24
N GLY A 153 -32.60 0.58 11.19
CA GLY A 153 -31.33 1.23 11.55
C GLY A 153 -30.28 0.24 12.07
N LEU A 154 -30.69 -0.69 12.93
CA LEU A 154 -29.81 -1.76 13.44
C LEU A 154 -29.33 -2.70 12.32
N LEU A 155 -30.17 -3.03 11.34
CA LEU A 155 -29.77 -3.84 10.20
C LEU A 155 -28.69 -3.15 9.35
N GLN A 156 -28.83 -1.85 9.11
CA GLN A 156 -27.80 -1.07 8.41
C GLN A 156 -26.49 -1.02 9.19
N GLU A 157 -26.55 -0.86 10.51
CA GLU A 157 -25.34 -0.83 11.34
C GLU A 157 -24.63 -2.19 11.38
N VAL A 158 -25.39 -3.29 11.46
CA VAL A 158 -24.84 -4.64 11.33
C VAL A 158 -24.15 -4.83 9.97
N GLU A 159 -24.71 -4.31 8.88
CA GLU A 159 -24.07 -4.37 7.57
C GLU A 159 -22.74 -3.59 7.52
N LYS A 160 -22.70 -2.39 8.11
CA LYS A 160 -21.46 -1.60 8.22
C LYS A 160 -20.40 -2.33 9.05
N LEU A 161 -20.79 -2.90 10.19
CA LEU A 161 -19.87 -3.65 11.05
C LEU A 161 -19.33 -4.90 10.35
N LYS A 162 -20.15 -5.58 9.53
CA LYS A 162 -19.69 -6.70 8.70
C LYS A 162 -18.65 -6.27 7.67
N LYS A 163 -18.89 -5.17 6.95
CA LYS A 163 -17.91 -4.61 6.00
C LYS A 163 -16.62 -4.19 6.68
N PHE A 164 -16.73 -3.62 7.88
CA PHE A 164 -15.58 -3.25 8.69
C PHE A 164 -14.79 -4.50 9.13
N GLN A 165 -15.46 -5.53 9.63
CA GLN A 165 -14.85 -6.81 9.98
C GLN A 165 -14.13 -7.45 8.79
N GLU A 166 -14.76 -7.49 7.62
CA GLU A 166 -14.16 -7.99 6.37
C GLU A 166 -12.90 -7.20 6.00
N THR A 167 -12.96 -5.87 6.11
CA THR A 167 -11.79 -5.00 5.87
C THR A 167 -10.65 -5.34 6.83
N CYS A 168 -10.93 -5.54 8.12
CA CYS A 168 -9.92 -5.95 9.09
C CYS A 168 -9.32 -7.32 8.75
N MET A 169 -10.15 -8.30 8.38
CA MET A 169 -9.66 -9.63 7.98
C MET A 169 -8.74 -9.56 6.76
N VAL A 170 -9.11 -8.80 5.72
CA VAL A 170 -8.28 -8.62 4.52
C VAL A 170 -6.92 -7.99 4.87
N ILE A 171 -6.87 -7.01 5.77
CA ILE A 171 -5.61 -6.40 6.20
C ILE A 171 -4.74 -7.43 6.95
N LEU A 172 -5.34 -8.21 7.84
CA LEU A 172 -4.63 -9.24 8.58
C LEU A 172 -4.08 -10.33 7.64
N GLU A 173 -4.91 -10.85 6.73
CA GLU A 173 -4.52 -11.88 5.77
C GLU A 173 -3.43 -11.38 4.81
N SER A 174 -3.59 -10.18 4.23
CA SER A 174 -2.65 -9.61 3.27
C SER A 174 -1.26 -9.33 3.86
N ARG A 175 -1.21 -9.06 5.17
CA ARG A 175 0.04 -8.83 5.91
C ARG A 175 0.47 -10.06 6.72
N ASN A 176 -0.22 -11.20 6.55
CA ASN A 176 0.02 -12.43 7.31
C ASN A 176 0.09 -12.21 8.83
N ILE A 177 -0.71 -11.28 9.35
CA ILE A 177 -0.76 -10.94 10.76
C ILE A 177 -1.68 -11.93 11.49
N ASP A 178 -1.12 -12.57 12.52
CA ASP A 178 -1.94 -13.29 13.50
C ASP A 178 -2.65 -12.29 14.44
N PRO A 179 -4.00 -12.29 14.50
CA PRO A 179 -4.76 -11.36 15.34
C PRO A 179 -4.45 -11.47 16.84
N VAL A 180 -3.86 -12.58 17.30
CA VAL A 180 -3.48 -12.78 18.71
C VAL A 180 -2.08 -12.23 19.00
N THR A 181 -1.22 -12.15 17.98
CA THR A 181 0.21 -11.81 18.12
C THR A 181 0.50 -10.40 17.58
N GLY A 182 -0.37 -9.44 17.90
CA GLY A 182 -0.25 -8.06 17.42
C GLY A 182 1.03 -7.34 17.88
N SER A 183 1.62 -7.74 19.01
CA SER A 183 2.82 -7.11 19.56
C SER A 183 4.08 -7.32 18.72
N ASN A 184 4.19 -8.44 17.99
CA ASN A 184 5.37 -8.73 17.17
C ASN A 184 5.46 -7.81 15.94
N ILE A 185 4.32 -7.30 15.45
CA ILE A 185 4.25 -6.39 14.31
C ILE A 185 4.92 -5.06 14.66
N LEU A 186 4.60 -4.53 15.83
CA LEU A 186 5.15 -3.26 16.29
C LEU A 186 6.67 -3.37 16.47
N GLU A 187 7.14 -4.49 17.03
CA GLU A 187 8.57 -4.75 17.20
C GLU A 187 9.28 -4.95 15.85
N GLU A 188 8.66 -5.63 14.88
CA GLU A 188 9.22 -5.78 13.53
C GLU A 188 9.25 -4.45 12.76
N GLU A 189 8.20 -3.63 12.88
CA GLU A 189 8.14 -2.31 12.27
C GLU A 189 9.21 -1.39 12.86
N GLU A 190 9.41 -1.41 14.18
CA GLU A 190 10.48 -0.66 14.85
C GLU A 190 11.87 -1.11 14.37
N LYS A 191 12.11 -2.43 14.29
CA LYS A 191 13.36 -2.98 13.75
C LYS A 191 13.58 -2.60 12.29
N THR A 192 12.52 -2.64 11.47
CA THR A 192 12.58 -2.26 10.06
C THR A 192 12.88 -0.78 9.92
N GLN A 193 12.23 0.07 10.72
CA GLN A 193 12.48 1.51 10.74
C GLN A 193 13.91 1.82 11.20
N GLU A 194 14.41 1.13 12.22
CA GLU A 194 15.78 1.30 12.70
C GLU A 194 16.80 0.85 11.65
N CYS A 195 16.57 -0.31 11.01
CA CYS A 195 17.37 -0.78 9.89
C CYS A 195 17.38 0.22 8.72
N GLN A 196 16.22 0.80 8.39
CA GLN A 196 16.11 1.85 7.37
C GLN A 196 16.92 3.09 7.75
N LYS A 197 16.81 3.57 9.00
CA LYS A 197 17.60 4.73 9.50
C LYS A 197 19.10 4.48 9.42
N GLN A 198 19.55 3.29 9.82
CA GLN A 198 20.96 2.91 9.74
C GLN A 198 21.44 2.84 8.29
N THR A 199 20.62 2.27 7.40
CA THR A 199 20.91 2.19 5.96
C THR A 199 21.01 3.57 5.34
N THR A 200 20.09 4.49 5.65
CA THR A 200 20.13 5.87 5.15
C THR A 200 21.37 6.60 5.64
N LEU A 201 21.70 6.49 6.94
CA LEU A 201 22.87 7.13 7.52
C LEU A 201 24.19 6.61 6.90
N LEU A 202 24.30 5.30 6.70
CA LEU A 202 25.46 4.71 6.04
C LEU A 202 25.59 5.18 4.59
N THR A 203 24.47 5.26 3.87
CA THR A 203 24.43 5.73 2.49
C THR A 203 24.83 7.20 2.39
N GLU A 204 24.34 8.05 3.30
CA GLU A 204 24.73 9.46 3.37
C GLU A 204 26.23 9.64 3.65
N LYS A 205 26.77 8.85 4.59
CA LYS A 205 28.21 8.85 4.88
C LYS A 205 29.03 8.42 3.66
N LEU A 206 28.64 7.35 2.98
CA LEU A 206 29.30 6.89 1.75
C LEU A 206 29.27 7.97 0.65
N ILE A 207 28.12 8.64 0.47
CA ILE A 207 28.00 9.75 -0.48
C ILE A 207 28.96 10.88 -0.13
N ALA A 208 29.07 11.24 1.15
CA ALA A 208 29.99 12.29 1.61
C ALA A 208 31.46 11.90 1.36
N GLU A 209 31.85 10.66 1.69
CA GLU A 209 33.20 10.14 1.45
C GLU A 209 33.55 10.11 -0.05
N LEU A 210 32.63 9.67 -0.91
CA LEU A 210 32.84 9.66 -2.36
C LEU A 210 33.00 11.07 -2.94
N ARG A 211 32.25 12.05 -2.42
CA ARG A 211 32.41 13.46 -2.83
C ARG A 211 33.77 14.01 -2.41
N LEU A 212 34.19 13.75 -1.18
CA LEU A 212 35.50 14.16 -0.67
C LEU A 212 36.62 13.51 -1.49
N PHE A 213 36.51 12.21 -1.77
CA PHE A 213 37.48 11.49 -2.60
C PHE A 213 37.60 12.13 -4.00
N ASN A 214 36.48 12.44 -4.66
CA ASN A 214 36.50 13.11 -5.97
C ASN A 214 37.15 14.49 -5.91
N GLU A 215 36.84 15.29 -4.89
CA GLU A 215 37.44 16.61 -4.72
C GLU A 215 38.96 16.51 -4.52
N THR A 216 39.42 15.57 -3.69
CA THR A 216 40.85 15.32 -3.50
C THR A 216 41.50 14.81 -4.78
N ALA A 217 40.86 13.91 -5.51
CA ALA A 217 41.39 13.38 -6.76
C ALA A 217 41.56 14.47 -7.83
N GLU A 218 40.62 15.41 -7.96
CA GLU A 218 40.76 16.55 -8.87
C GLU A 218 41.89 17.49 -8.42
N LYS A 219 42.03 17.78 -7.11
CA LYS A 219 43.16 18.58 -6.60
C LYS A 219 44.52 17.95 -6.88
N GLU A 220 44.65 16.64 -6.66
CA GLU A 220 45.88 15.90 -6.95
C GLU A 220 46.19 15.88 -8.45
N LYS A 221 45.17 15.73 -9.28
CA LYS A 221 45.30 15.81 -10.74
C LYS A 221 45.76 17.20 -11.19
N GLU A 222 45.21 18.28 -10.66
CA GLU A 222 45.66 19.65 -10.93
C GLU A 222 47.12 19.86 -10.49
N ALA A 223 47.48 19.36 -9.30
CA ALA A 223 48.86 19.43 -8.81
C ALA A 223 49.84 18.68 -9.71
N LEU A 224 49.45 17.49 -10.19
CA LEU A 224 50.26 16.71 -11.11
C LEU A 224 50.43 17.43 -12.46
N GLN A 225 49.37 18.00 -13.02
CA GLN A 225 49.44 18.79 -14.25
C GLN A 225 50.36 20.01 -14.09
N ALA A 226 50.28 20.70 -12.95
CA ALA A 226 51.18 21.83 -12.66
C ALA A 226 52.64 21.39 -12.51
N ALA A 227 52.88 20.22 -11.91
CA ALA A 227 54.22 19.64 -11.82
C ALA A 227 54.78 19.24 -13.20
N MET A 228 53.94 18.65 -14.05
CA MET A 228 54.30 18.32 -15.44
C MET A 228 54.69 19.55 -16.24
N ALA A 229 53.91 20.63 -16.18
CA ALA A 229 54.22 21.88 -16.88
C ALA A 229 55.55 22.49 -16.41
N LYS A 230 55.85 22.42 -15.10
CA LYS A 230 57.14 22.85 -14.56
C LYS A 230 58.29 21.98 -15.04
N TRP A 231 58.09 20.67 -15.12
CA TRP A 231 59.09 19.73 -15.64
C TRP A 231 59.41 20.03 -17.11
N GLU A 232 58.38 20.26 -17.94
CA GLU A 232 58.56 20.63 -19.35
C GLU A 232 59.36 21.93 -19.51
N SER A 233 59.03 22.98 -18.75
CA SER A 233 59.80 24.23 -18.77
C SER A 233 61.26 24.04 -18.33
N ALA A 234 61.51 23.21 -17.30
CA ALA A 234 62.87 22.94 -16.83
C ALA A 234 63.68 22.14 -17.86
N GLU A 235 63.03 21.24 -18.59
CA GLU A 235 63.62 20.46 -19.67
C GLU A 235 63.99 21.35 -20.87
N GLU A 236 63.14 22.33 -21.22
CA GLU A 236 63.44 23.34 -22.24
C GLU A 236 64.63 24.24 -21.84
N ASP A 237 64.71 24.66 -20.57
CA ASP A 237 65.86 25.40 -20.04
C ASP A 237 67.15 24.57 -20.12
N ARG A 238 67.07 23.28 -19.75
CA ARG A 238 68.18 22.33 -19.85
C ARG A 238 68.67 22.21 -21.28
N GLN A 239 67.76 22.05 -22.24
CA GLN A 239 68.07 21.94 -23.66
C GLN A 239 68.75 23.20 -24.20
N ARG A 240 68.22 24.39 -23.87
CA ARG A 240 68.85 25.67 -24.24
C ARG A 240 70.26 25.83 -23.64
N SER A 241 70.47 25.35 -22.41
CA SER A 241 71.80 25.37 -21.80
C SER A 241 72.77 24.45 -22.53
N LEU A 242 72.30 23.29 -23.00
CA LEU A 242 73.11 22.29 -23.70
C LEU A 242 73.54 22.82 -25.07
N GLU A 243 72.64 23.52 -25.78
CA GLU A 243 72.94 24.22 -27.04
C GLU A 243 74.01 25.30 -26.86
N LYS A 244 73.90 26.13 -25.82
CA LYS A 244 74.93 27.15 -25.49
C LYS A 244 76.28 26.52 -25.17
N HIS A 245 76.29 25.40 -24.45
CA HIS A 245 77.53 24.68 -24.16
C HIS A 245 78.17 24.14 -25.45
N SER A 246 77.36 23.62 -26.38
CA SER A 246 77.85 23.17 -27.69
C SER A 246 78.45 24.32 -28.50
N SER A 247 77.78 25.48 -28.58
CA SER A 247 78.29 26.64 -29.31
C SER A 247 79.59 27.17 -28.71
N PHE A 248 79.67 27.29 -27.38
CA PHE A 248 80.90 27.71 -26.70
C PHE A 248 82.06 26.72 -26.94
N GLN A 249 81.78 25.42 -26.98
CA GLN A 249 82.78 24.41 -27.27
C GLN A 249 83.30 24.54 -28.71
N GLU A 250 82.45 24.87 -29.68
CA GLU A 250 82.85 25.15 -31.07
C GLU A 250 83.74 26.40 -31.14
N GLU A 251 83.32 27.52 -30.53
CA GLU A 251 84.13 28.75 -30.45
C GLU A 251 85.52 28.51 -29.83
N MET A 252 85.59 27.70 -28.77
CA MET A 252 86.86 27.33 -28.13
C MET A 252 87.76 26.51 -29.07
N LYS A 253 87.18 25.58 -29.84
CA LYS A 253 87.93 24.81 -30.85
C LYS A 253 88.44 25.71 -31.97
N GLU A 254 87.63 26.65 -32.43
CA GLU A 254 88.03 27.65 -33.44
C GLU A 254 89.19 28.53 -32.92
N CYS A 255 89.11 28.99 -31.68
CA CYS A 255 90.19 29.77 -31.06
C CYS A 255 91.49 28.96 -30.92
N SER A 256 91.39 27.70 -30.48
CA SER A 256 92.54 26.80 -30.40
C SER A 256 93.17 26.60 -31.78
N ALA A 257 92.38 26.34 -32.81
CA ALA A 257 92.89 26.16 -34.16
C ALA A 257 93.55 27.43 -34.72
N ALA A 258 93.02 28.62 -34.41
CA ALA A 258 93.63 29.89 -34.79
C ALA A 258 94.97 30.12 -34.06
N LEU A 259 95.07 29.76 -32.78
CA LEU A 259 96.33 29.80 -32.03
C LEU A 259 97.37 28.85 -32.61
N ASP A 260 97.00 27.61 -32.91
CA ASP A 260 97.89 26.62 -33.53
C ASP A 260 98.42 27.12 -34.88
N GLN A 261 97.58 27.79 -35.68
CA GLN A 261 98.00 28.41 -36.95
C GLN A 261 98.99 29.56 -36.73
N LEU A 262 98.74 30.43 -35.75
CA LEU A 262 99.67 31.52 -35.41
C LEU A 262 101.01 30.99 -34.92
N GLU A 263 101.00 29.93 -34.11
CA GLU A 263 102.23 29.26 -33.64
C GLU A 263 103.03 28.68 -34.83
N GLN A 264 102.35 28.03 -35.79
CA GLN A 264 103.00 27.53 -37.01
C GLN A 264 103.64 28.65 -37.85
N LEU A 265 103.01 29.83 -37.93
CA LEU A 265 103.56 30.99 -38.64
C LEU A 265 104.77 31.62 -37.94
N LEU A 266 104.82 31.56 -36.60
CA LEU A 266 105.94 32.08 -35.81
C LEU A 266 107.13 31.13 -35.72
N ALA A 267 106.95 29.85 -36.03
CA ALA A 267 107.99 28.83 -36.03
C ALA A 267 108.80 28.75 -37.35
N GLN A 268 108.52 29.63 -38.32
CA GLN A 268 109.29 29.83 -39.57
C GLN A 268 110.33 30.94 -39.42
#